data_AF-A0A382DP29-F1
#
_entry.id   AF-A0A382DP29-F1
#
_cell.length_a   1.000
_cell.length_b   1.000
_cell.length_c   1.000
_cell.angle_alpha   90.00
_cell.angle_beta   90.00
_cell.angle_gamma   90.00
#
_symmetry.space_group_name_H-M   'P 1'
#
loop_
_entity.id
_entity.type
_entity.pdbx_description
1 polymer ?
#
loop_
_entity_poly.entity_id
_entity_poly.type
_entity_poly.pdbx_seq_one_letter_code
_entity_poly.pdbx_strand_id
1 'polypeptide(L)'
;QKAAEQGYERVAHAGEEGPPAYIWEALDVLKVTRVDHGVRCLEDPELINRLVSAQTPLTVCPLSNIRLCVYDRMQQHPILSMLDQGLNVSVNSDDPTYFGGYLMDNFAALEVVLGMTEAQARQLVANSIRGSFVDTDRREAWLREVKA
;
A
#
# COMPACT_ATOMS: atom_id res chain seq x y z
N GLN A 1 -2.55 10.96 -19.62
CA GLN A 1 -1.69 11.43 -20.72
C GLN A 1 -1.09 12.81 -20.39
N LYS A 2 -1.89 13.88 -20.28
CA LYS A 2 -1.40 15.22 -19.87
C LYS A 2 -0.47 15.27 -18.64
N ALA A 3 -0.81 14.52 -17.58
CA ALA A 3 0.05 14.46 -16.38
C ALA A 3 1.47 13.94 -16.70
N ALA A 4 1.58 12.91 -17.53
CA ALA A 4 2.86 12.35 -17.95
C ALA A 4 3.63 13.31 -18.86
N GLU A 5 2.94 14.00 -19.78
CA GLU A 5 3.54 15.02 -20.64
C GLU A 5 4.14 16.20 -19.85
N GLN A 6 3.61 16.45 -18.65
CA GLN A 6 4.09 17.48 -17.72
C GLN A 6 5.10 16.94 -16.70
N GLY A 7 5.48 15.65 -16.78
CA GLY A 7 6.44 15.03 -15.88
C GLY A 7 5.89 14.74 -14.48
N TYR A 8 4.58 14.73 -14.28
CA TYR A 8 3.98 14.35 -12.99
C TYR A 8 3.91 12.84 -12.83
N GLU A 9 4.22 12.39 -11.61
CA GLU A 9 3.92 11.04 -11.16
C GLU A 9 2.41 10.80 -11.18
N ARG A 10 2.02 9.55 -11.47
CA ARG A 10 0.62 9.18 -11.64
C ARG A 10 0.25 8.11 -10.64
N VAL A 11 -0.80 8.38 -9.89
CA VAL A 11 -1.38 7.48 -8.92
C VAL A 11 -2.88 7.38 -9.17
N ALA A 12 -3.49 6.31 -8.70
CA ALA A 12 -4.94 6.17 -8.70
C ALA A 12 -5.38 5.31 -7.53
N HIS A 13 -6.53 5.65 -6.95
CA HIS A 13 -7.28 4.72 -6.11
C HIS A 13 -7.81 3.59 -7.00
N ALA A 14 -7.47 2.35 -6.65
CA ALA A 14 -8.01 1.18 -7.32
C ALA A 14 -7.92 -0.05 -6.41
N GLY A 15 -8.88 -0.98 -6.55
CA GLY A 15 -8.84 -2.24 -5.82
C GLY A 15 -9.07 -2.12 -4.31
N GLU A 16 -9.79 -1.09 -3.86
CA GLU A 16 -10.32 -0.99 -2.49
C GLU A 16 -11.71 -1.60 -2.42
N GLU A 17 -12.73 -0.88 -2.89
CA GLU A 17 -14.10 -1.39 -3.07
C GLU A 17 -14.29 -2.03 -4.46
N GLY A 18 -13.56 -1.53 -5.47
CA GLY A 18 -13.64 -1.98 -6.86
C GLY A 18 -12.84 -3.26 -7.15
N PRO A 19 -13.20 -4.02 -8.20
CA PRO A 19 -12.58 -5.31 -8.51
C PRO A 19 -11.11 -5.18 -8.99
N PRO A 20 -10.35 -6.30 -9.05
CA PRO A 20 -8.98 -6.33 -9.60
C PRO A 20 -8.83 -5.69 -10.99
N ALA A 21 -9.87 -5.76 -11.82
CA ALA A 21 -9.88 -5.14 -13.15
C ALA A 21 -9.55 -3.63 -13.11
N TYR A 22 -9.95 -2.91 -12.06
CA TYR A 22 -9.62 -1.48 -11.93
C TYR A 22 -8.14 -1.25 -11.65
N ILE A 23 -7.47 -2.19 -10.98
CA ILE A 23 -6.02 -2.14 -10.80
C ILE A 23 -5.34 -2.36 -12.16
N TRP A 24 -5.79 -3.34 -12.95
CA TRP A 24 -5.29 -3.55 -14.32
C TRP A 24 -5.46 -2.28 -15.18
N GLU A 25 -6.64 -1.66 -15.17
CA GLU A 25 -6.88 -0.42 -15.91
C GLU A 25 -6.00 0.75 -15.42
N ALA A 26 -5.81 0.90 -14.11
CA ALA A 26 -4.90 1.89 -13.56
C ALA A 26 -3.46 1.66 -14.06
N LEU A 27 -3.00 0.42 -14.09
CA LEU A 27 -1.67 0.06 -14.57
C LEU A 27 -1.51 0.17 -16.09
N ASP A 28 -2.53 -0.21 -16.87
CA ASP A 28 -2.40 -0.36 -18.32
C ASP A 28 -2.91 0.82 -19.12
N VAL A 29 -3.93 1.52 -18.62
CA VAL A 29 -4.51 2.67 -19.29
C VAL A 29 -3.92 3.95 -18.70
N LEU A 30 -3.99 4.11 -17.38
CA LEU A 30 -3.50 5.31 -16.70
C LEU A 30 -1.97 5.30 -16.54
N LYS A 31 -1.34 4.12 -16.62
CA LYS A 31 0.09 3.86 -16.36
C LYS A 31 0.56 4.48 -15.05
N VAL A 32 -0.17 4.22 -13.97
CA VAL A 32 0.21 4.68 -12.64
C VAL A 32 1.50 4.01 -12.17
N THR A 33 2.30 4.74 -11.40
CA THR A 33 3.53 4.26 -10.77
C THR A 33 3.30 3.75 -9.35
N ARG A 34 2.13 4.04 -8.79
CA ARG A 34 1.63 3.54 -7.50
C ARG A 34 0.11 3.39 -7.54
N VAL A 35 -0.40 2.37 -6.87
CA VAL A 35 -1.85 2.17 -6.67
C VAL A 35 -2.16 2.51 -5.22
N ASP A 36 -3.13 3.40 -5.02
CA ASP A 36 -3.61 3.69 -3.67
C ASP A 36 -4.65 2.62 -3.31
N HIS A 37 -4.50 2.01 -2.12
CA HIS A 37 -5.16 0.79 -1.64
C HIS A 37 -4.66 -0.52 -2.26
N GLY A 38 -5.36 -1.04 -3.27
CA GLY A 38 -5.01 -2.27 -3.99
C GLY A 38 -5.22 -3.59 -3.24
N VAL A 39 -5.90 -3.60 -2.08
CA VAL A 39 -6.09 -4.82 -1.26
C VAL A 39 -6.83 -5.95 -1.96
N ARG A 40 -7.74 -5.61 -2.89
CA ARG A 40 -8.47 -6.59 -3.70
C ARG A 40 -7.62 -7.25 -4.79
N CYS A 41 -6.35 -6.88 -4.97
CA CYS A 41 -5.45 -7.60 -5.89
C CYS A 41 -5.33 -9.09 -5.56
N LEU A 42 -5.59 -9.48 -4.31
CA LEU A 42 -5.52 -10.86 -3.82
C LEU A 42 -6.54 -11.81 -4.48
N GLU A 43 -7.55 -11.27 -5.15
CA GLU A 43 -8.55 -12.06 -5.90
C GLU A 43 -8.03 -12.53 -7.26
N ASP A 44 -6.86 -12.04 -7.71
CA ASP A 44 -6.27 -12.32 -9.01
C ASP A 44 -4.78 -12.69 -8.87
N PRO A 45 -4.43 -13.99 -8.94
CA PRO A 45 -3.04 -14.45 -8.82
C PRO A 45 -2.09 -13.88 -9.89
N GLU A 46 -2.56 -13.60 -11.11
CA GLU A 46 -1.73 -13.02 -12.17
C GLU A 46 -1.39 -11.57 -11.84
N LEU A 47 -2.36 -10.83 -11.28
CA LEU A 47 -2.13 -9.47 -10.82
C LEU A 47 -1.14 -9.42 -9.66
N ILE A 48 -1.23 -10.34 -8.69
CA ILE A 48 -0.23 -10.45 -7.60
C ILE A 48 1.17 -10.61 -8.22
N ASN A 49 1.35 -11.57 -9.13
CA ASN A 49 2.65 -11.82 -9.77
C ASN A 49 3.18 -10.57 -10.48
N ARG A 50 2.32 -9.85 -11.20
CA ARG A 50 2.68 -8.59 -11.85
C ARG A 50 3.14 -7.53 -10.85
N LEU A 51 2.36 -7.30 -9.80
CA LEU A 51 2.64 -6.28 -8.77
C LEU A 51 3.94 -6.59 -8.03
N VAL A 52 4.18 -7.87 -7.68
CA VAL A 52 5.43 -8.33 -7.06
C VAL A 52 6.60 -8.15 -8.02
N SER A 53 6.48 -8.59 -9.27
CA SER A 53 7.57 -8.49 -10.25
C SER A 53 7.95 -7.03 -10.55
N ALA A 54 6.98 -6.13 -10.61
CA ALA A 54 7.21 -4.71 -10.85
C ALA A 54 7.54 -3.93 -9.57
N GLN A 55 7.41 -4.55 -8.39
CA GLN A 55 7.47 -3.90 -7.08
C GLN A 55 6.57 -2.66 -7.00
N THR A 56 5.39 -2.72 -7.62
CA THR A 56 4.43 -1.62 -7.64
C THR A 56 3.97 -1.31 -6.22
N PRO A 57 4.17 -0.06 -5.72
CA PRO A 57 3.75 0.29 -4.38
C PRO A 57 2.23 0.30 -4.25
N LEU A 58 1.75 -0.21 -3.11
CA LEU A 58 0.35 -0.24 -2.70
C LEU A 58 0.20 0.49 -1.36
N THR A 59 -0.52 1.62 -1.32
CA THR A 59 -0.72 2.37 -0.05
C THR A 59 -1.96 1.88 0.66
N VAL A 60 -1.80 0.91 1.55
CA VAL A 60 -2.90 0.22 2.22
C VAL A 60 -3.29 1.00 3.49
N CYS A 61 -4.60 1.10 3.75
CA CYS A 61 -5.15 1.93 4.81
C CYS A 61 -6.00 1.09 5.78
N PRO A 62 -5.38 0.36 6.75
CA PRO A 62 -6.09 -0.64 7.55
C PRO A 62 -7.35 -0.15 8.26
N LEU A 63 -7.29 1.00 8.95
CA LEU A 63 -8.46 1.53 9.64
C LEU A 63 -9.54 2.01 8.64
N SER A 64 -9.14 2.58 7.51
CA SER A 64 -10.06 2.97 6.42
C SER A 64 -10.78 1.75 5.86
N ASN A 65 -10.06 0.67 5.55
CA ASN A 65 -10.64 -0.55 4.97
C ASN A 65 -11.67 -1.23 5.91
N ILE A 66 -11.51 -1.10 7.24
CA ILE A 66 -12.55 -1.55 8.19
C ILE A 66 -13.75 -0.60 8.19
N ARG A 67 -13.52 0.71 8.17
CA ARG A 67 -14.57 1.72 8.23
C ARG A 67 -15.44 1.77 6.97
N LEU A 68 -14.85 1.44 5.82
CA LEU A 68 -15.51 1.31 4.53
C LEU A 68 -16.07 -0.09 4.28
N CYS A 69 -16.00 -0.98 5.28
CA CYS A 69 -16.50 -2.36 5.20
C CYS A 69 -15.88 -3.18 4.05
N VAL A 70 -14.66 -2.86 3.64
CA VAL A 70 -13.86 -3.71 2.73
C VAL A 70 -13.54 -5.03 3.45
N TYR A 71 -13.27 -4.94 4.75
CA TYR A 71 -13.27 -6.08 5.68
C TYR A 71 -14.14 -5.74 6.90
N ASP A 72 -14.85 -6.74 7.44
CA ASP A 72 -15.73 -6.50 8.60
C ASP A 72 -14.94 -6.21 9.88
N ARG A 73 -13.74 -6.81 10.01
CA ARG A 73 -12.93 -6.75 11.22
C ARG A 73 -11.43 -6.73 10.89
N MET A 74 -10.67 -6.05 11.73
CA MET A 74 -9.20 -5.93 11.58
C MET A 74 -8.51 -7.30 11.50
N GLN A 75 -9.02 -8.34 12.19
CA GLN A 75 -8.47 -9.71 12.13
C GLN A 75 -8.49 -10.35 10.73
N GLN A 76 -9.34 -9.84 9.83
CA GLN A 76 -9.45 -10.33 8.44
C GLN A 76 -8.53 -9.57 7.48
N HIS A 77 -7.92 -8.47 7.94
CA HIS A 77 -7.18 -7.56 7.08
C HIS A 77 -5.90 -8.22 6.55
N PRO A 78 -5.65 -8.25 5.22
CA PRO A 78 -4.66 -9.15 4.65
C PRO A 78 -3.25 -8.54 4.55
N ILE A 79 -3.03 -7.29 4.97
CA ILE A 79 -1.76 -6.56 4.73
C ILE A 79 -0.50 -7.33 5.11
N LEU A 80 -0.49 -8.09 6.22
CA LEU A 80 0.67 -8.90 6.59
C LEU A 80 0.87 -10.06 5.62
N SER A 81 -0.20 -10.73 5.18
CA SER A 81 -0.12 -11.77 4.15
C SER A 81 0.26 -11.22 2.77
N MET A 82 -0.11 -9.97 2.45
CA MET A 82 0.33 -9.29 1.23
C MET A 82 1.84 -9.05 1.28
N LEU A 83 2.33 -8.56 2.42
CA LEU A 83 3.75 -8.34 2.68
C LEU A 83 4.54 -9.65 2.56
N ASP A 84 4.05 -10.74 3.15
CA ASP A 84 4.68 -12.06 3.11
C ASP A 84 4.70 -12.66 1.69
N GLN A 85 3.73 -12.29 0.83
CA GLN A 85 3.72 -12.64 -0.61
C GLN A 85 4.68 -11.79 -1.46
N GLY A 86 5.39 -10.83 -0.86
CA GLY A 86 6.36 -9.97 -1.55
C GLY A 86 5.74 -8.75 -2.22
N LEU A 87 4.46 -8.44 -1.95
CA LEU A 87 3.84 -7.21 -2.43
C LEU A 87 4.49 -6.00 -1.72
N ASN A 88 4.70 -4.92 -2.47
CA ASN A 88 5.25 -3.68 -1.96
C ASN A 88 4.15 -2.84 -1.28
N VAL A 89 3.63 -3.33 -0.15
CA VAL A 89 2.60 -2.64 0.63
C VAL A 89 3.20 -1.70 1.67
N SER A 90 2.55 -0.55 1.89
CA SER A 90 2.82 0.37 3.00
C SER A 90 1.55 0.64 3.81
N VAL A 91 1.73 1.12 5.06
CA VAL A 91 0.62 1.53 5.93
C VAL A 91 0.39 3.03 5.81
N ASN A 92 -0.86 3.43 5.60
CA ASN A 92 -1.30 4.82 5.45
C ASN A 92 -2.58 5.08 6.27
N SER A 93 -2.85 6.35 6.59
CA SER A 93 -4.00 6.74 7.44
C SER A 93 -5.27 7.08 6.66
N ASP A 94 -5.13 7.34 5.36
CA ASP A 94 -6.20 7.86 4.51
C ASP A 94 -6.77 9.17 5.09
N ASP A 95 -8.06 9.22 5.44
CA ASP A 95 -8.71 10.33 6.14
C ASP A 95 -8.79 10.09 7.67
N PRO A 96 -7.73 10.39 8.45
CA PRO A 96 -7.61 9.95 9.86
C PRO A 96 -8.74 10.45 10.77
N THR A 97 -9.28 11.64 10.49
CA THR A 97 -10.41 12.21 11.25
C THR A 97 -11.70 11.44 11.07
N TYR A 98 -11.91 10.82 9.90
CA TYR A 98 -13.10 10.02 9.60
C TYR A 98 -12.92 8.55 10.01
N PHE A 99 -11.71 8.01 9.85
CA PHE A 99 -11.46 6.59 10.05
C PHE A 99 -10.98 6.21 11.46
N GLY A 100 -10.74 7.21 12.31
CA GLY A 100 -10.57 7.03 13.75
C GLY A 100 -9.13 6.76 14.18
N GLY A 101 -8.14 7.18 13.38
CA GLY A 101 -6.74 7.04 13.74
C GLY A 101 -5.78 7.61 12.69
N TYR A 102 -4.66 8.14 13.17
CA TYR A 102 -3.52 8.56 12.36
C TYR A 102 -2.62 7.36 12.03
N LEU A 103 -1.45 7.62 11.45
CA LEU A 103 -0.51 6.58 11.04
C LEU A 103 -0.17 5.59 12.16
N MET A 104 0.16 6.10 13.36
CA MET A 104 0.54 5.23 14.48
C MET A 104 -0.60 4.36 15.00
N ASP A 105 -1.85 4.83 14.90
CA ASP A 105 -3.02 4.04 15.29
C ASP A 105 -3.22 2.85 14.33
N ASN A 106 -2.91 3.03 13.03
CA ASN A 106 -2.92 1.93 12.07
C ASN A 106 -1.83 0.90 12.41
N PHE A 107 -0.60 1.32 12.70
CA PHE A 107 0.47 0.40 13.13
C PHE A 107 0.10 -0.33 14.43
N ALA A 108 -0.44 0.38 15.42
CA ALA A 108 -0.89 -0.21 16.69
C ALA A 108 -1.99 -1.26 16.47
N ALA A 109 -2.93 -1.00 15.56
CA ALA A 109 -3.96 -1.99 15.21
C ALA A 109 -3.36 -3.26 14.58
N LEU A 110 -2.36 -3.13 13.70
CA LEU A 110 -1.68 -4.28 13.11
C LEU A 110 -0.87 -5.07 14.16
N GLU A 111 -0.18 -4.39 15.06
CA GLU A 111 0.57 -5.02 16.15
C GLU A 111 -0.36 -5.78 17.11
N VAL A 112 -1.36 -5.09 17.66
CA VAL A 112 -2.24 -5.62 18.71
C VAL A 112 -3.19 -6.69 18.16
N VAL A 113 -3.72 -6.52 16.94
CA VAL A 113 -4.76 -7.40 16.41
C VAL A 113 -4.21 -8.50 15.51
N LEU A 114 -3.18 -8.20 14.71
CA LEU A 114 -2.61 -9.16 13.75
C LEU A 114 -1.28 -9.75 14.20
N GLY A 115 -0.72 -9.31 15.33
CA GLY A 115 0.57 -9.79 15.82
C GLY A 115 1.73 -9.38 14.91
N MET A 116 1.62 -8.22 14.25
CA MET A 116 2.68 -7.68 13.40
C MET A 116 4.01 -7.62 14.14
N THR A 117 5.04 -8.24 13.56
CA THR A 117 6.39 -8.23 14.13
C THR A 117 7.11 -6.91 13.86
N GLU A 118 8.13 -6.61 14.65
CA GLU A 118 8.99 -5.44 14.42
C GLU A 118 9.68 -5.50 13.04
N ALA A 119 10.04 -6.70 12.57
CA ALA A 119 10.62 -6.90 11.25
C ALA A 119 9.63 -6.55 10.12
N GLN A 120 8.37 -6.98 10.25
CA GLN A 120 7.30 -6.61 9.31
C GLN A 120 7.01 -5.10 9.36
N ALA A 121 6.97 -4.51 10.56
CA ALA A 121 6.80 -3.06 10.72
C ALA A 121 7.92 -2.28 10.01
N ARG A 122 9.20 -2.67 10.20
CA ARG A 122 10.33 -2.07 9.47
C ARG A 122 10.21 -2.24 7.95
N GLN A 123 9.76 -3.40 7.48
CA GLN A 123 9.57 -3.62 6.05
C GLN A 123 8.44 -2.74 5.48
N LEU A 124 7.32 -2.56 6.18
CA LEU A 124 6.22 -1.66 5.79
C LEU A 124 6.69 -0.20 5.69
N VAL A 125 7.53 0.25 6.63
CA VAL A 125 8.17 1.57 6.59
C VAL A 125 9.16 1.68 5.42
N ALA A 126 9.99 0.67 5.20
CA ALA A 126 10.93 0.66 4.07
C ALA A 126 10.18 0.70 2.72
N ASN A 127 9.06 -0.01 2.60
CA ASN A 127 8.19 0.00 1.43
C ASN A 127 7.59 1.39 1.18
N SER A 128 7.15 2.10 2.22
CA SER A 128 6.63 3.47 2.08
C SER A 128 7.69 4.43 1.53
N ILE A 129 8.95 4.29 1.96
CA ILE A 129 10.08 5.06 1.44
C ILE A 129 10.37 4.70 -0.01
N ARG A 130 10.41 3.40 -0.35
CA ARG A 130 10.63 2.94 -1.73
C ARG A 130 9.54 3.43 -2.70
N GLY A 131 8.29 3.49 -2.24
CA GLY A 131 7.15 3.97 -3.00
C GLY A 131 6.92 5.48 -2.96
N SER A 132 7.79 6.25 -2.31
CA SER A 132 7.71 7.70 -2.26
C SER A 132 8.30 8.35 -3.53
N PHE A 133 7.92 9.60 -3.79
CA PHE A 133 8.41 10.38 -4.94
C PHE A 133 9.62 11.25 -4.61
N VAL A 134 10.34 10.94 -3.53
CA VAL A 134 11.59 11.63 -3.19
C VAL A 134 12.72 11.18 -4.12
N ASP A 135 13.74 12.01 -4.26
CA ASP A 135 14.95 11.69 -5.01
C ASP A 135 15.69 10.48 -4.45
N THR A 136 16.50 9.84 -5.29
CA THR A 136 17.20 8.60 -4.95
C THR A 136 18.13 8.76 -3.76
N ASP A 137 18.87 9.87 -3.65
CA ASP A 137 19.83 10.07 -2.58
C ASP A 137 19.13 10.17 -1.21
N ARG A 138 18.02 10.92 -1.16
CA ARG A 138 17.17 11.02 0.02
C ARG A 138 16.57 9.67 0.40
N ARG A 139 16.06 8.93 -0.58
CA ARG A 139 15.47 7.60 -0.40
C ARG A 139 16.46 6.62 0.22
N GLU A 140 17.66 6.54 -0.35
CA GLU A 140 18.72 5.65 0.13
C GLU A 140 19.23 6.06 1.52
N ALA A 141 19.24 7.35 1.85
CA ALA A 141 19.55 7.81 3.20
C ALA A 141 18.52 7.31 4.22
N TRP A 142 17.23 7.51 3.97
CA TRP A 142 16.17 7.03 4.87
C TRP A 142 16.10 5.51 4.97
N LEU A 143 16.33 4.79 3.86
CA LEU A 143 16.38 3.32 3.90
C LEU A 143 17.53 2.78 4.75
N ARG A 144 18.65 3.52 4.88
CA ARG A 144 19.73 3.17 5.81
C ARG A 144 19.31 3.39 7.26
N GLU A 145 18.58 4.47 7.55
CA GLU A 145 18.08 4.76 8.91
C GLU A 145 17.10 3.69 9.40
N VAL A 146 16.24 3.15 8.53
CA VAL A 146 15.29 2.08 8.90
C VAL A 146 15.98 0.74 9.20
N LYS A 147 17.16 0.50 8.61
CA LYS A 147 17.94 -0.73 8.80
C LYS A 147 18.89 -0.67 10.00
N ALA A 148 19.24 0.54 10.46
CA ALA A 148 20.13 0.77 11.58
C ALA A 148 19.42 0.48 12.92
#